data_AF-A0AA39J880-F1
#
_entry.id   AF-A0AA39J880-F1
#
_cell.length_a   1.000
_cell.length_b   1.000
_cell.length_c   1.000
_cell.angle_alpha   90.00
_cell.angle_beta   90.00
_cell.angle_gamma   90.00
#
_symmetry.space_group_name_H-M   'P 1'
#
loop_
_entity.id
_entity.type
_entity.pdbx_description
1 polymer ?
#
loop_
_entity_poly.entity_id
_entity_poly.type
_entity_poly.pdbx_seq_one_letter_code
_entity_poly.pdbx_strand_id
1 'polypeptide(L)'
;MKILISTIGALIGPAPKKSQPNDTIITALTETDKDESSIKVPLQLAYAGGKPVISSSLADTPCAILGTQGILDKINATLGTTYTLNIPSLSSILEEYISNNYDFGTAYSYLRSVWFTNDWSTIQDTLHMQEEKDKERRQKAVVDGKIVDPYMPPRRVWDLYSNRVVPSWIAKKRPLPISHAWLDEENRIAVYTPINGKEWPVPMPKSADLHLIRIEMLNLEAEYVWLDVLCLRQNSSLDQLKEKLRTDEWKLDVPTIGNVYDYTIVVIYLSGLGLPFSLKEGDFESERCWFQRAWTLQEIGLKRIIAGDMPSGPLHCVHQDYKGEILMQFQKELELVHNIMWSPTGRSWGNLFTILAEMQKRKSTNSIDKIAGLSFLCWSEKIPAYYENQSVEDAWTALVNVMAMEKRGELFFWYPEPGNSDVKWRPTWDQIMTYFHLQMSQMRCLFGGMKMGCDWHHGPCIRRGLCRG
;
A
#
# COMPACT_ATOMS: atom_id res chain seq x y z
N MET A 1 33.42 -5.27 0.79
CA MET A 1 33.04 -3.90 1.23
C MET A 1 32.93 -2.86 0.11
N LYS A 2 33.53 -3.05 -1.08
CA LYS A 2 33.32 -2.19 -2.27
C LYS A 2 32.21 -2.66 -3.23
N ILE A 3 31.61 -3.82 -2.99
CA ILE A 3 30.58 -4.42 -3.86
C ILE A 3 29.15 -4.10 -3.39
N LEU A 4 28.97 -3.63 -2.14
CA LEU A 4 27.63 -3.30 -1.62
C LEU A 4 27.08 -1.96 -2.13
N ILE A 5 27.94 -1.08 -2.65
CA ILE A 5 27.53 0.26 -3.11
C ILE A 5 26.78 0.19 -4.45
N SER A 6 26.98 -0.84 -5.28
CA SER A 6 26.28 -0.92 -6.57
C SER A 6 24.86 -1.49 -6.49
N THR A 7 24.45 -2.08 -5.36
CA THR A 7 23.12 -2.70 -5.20
C THR A 7 22.17 -1.83 -4.35
N ILE A 8 22.67 -0.78 -3.69
CA ILE A 8 21.90 0.32 -3.07
C ILE A 8 21.57 1.38 -4.14
N GLY A 9 21.26 0.93 -5.36
CA GLY A 9 20.92 1.78 -6.49
C GLY A 9 19.47 2.24 -6.44
N ALA A 10 19.20 3.28 -5.64
CA ALA A 10 18.26 4.39 -5.87
C ALA A 10 17.99 5.15 -4.56
N LEU A 11 19.03 5.76 -3.96
CA LEU A 11 18.87 6.69 -2.83
C LEU A 11 18.62 8.14 -3.26
N ILE A 12 18.58 8.40 -4.57
CA ILE A 12 18.42 9.74 -5.13
C ILE A 12 17.23 9.68 -6.09
N GLY A 13 16.19 10.47 -5.80
CA GLY A 13 15.03 10.63 -6.68
C GLY A 13 15.45 11.20 -8.05
N PRO A 14 14.62 11.03 -9.08
CA PRO A 14 14.89 11.62 -10.38
C PRO A 14 14.99 13.15 -10.28
N ALA A 15 15.96 13.74 -10.98
CA ALA A 15 16.08 15.19 -11.09
C ALA A 15 14.85 15.78 -11.82
N PRO A 16 14.43 17.02 -11.51
CA PRO A 16 13.30 17.66 -12.17
C PRO A 16 13.54 17.74 -13.69
N LYS A 17 12.55 17.33 -14.49
CA LYS A 17 12.61 17.46 -15.95
C LYS A 17 12.39 18.92 -16.36
N LYS A 18 13.09 19.36 -17.41
CA LYS A 18 12.82 20.65 -18.05
C LYS A 18 11.54 20.55 -18.87
N SER A 19 10.64 21.51 -18.69
CA SER A 19 9.34 21.59 -19.38
C SER A 19 9.49 21.83 -20.88
N GLN A 20 8.62 21.20 -21.68
CA GLN A 20 8.43 21.42 -23.11
C GLN A 20 7.16 22.27 -23.39
N PRO A 21 7.03 22.90 -24.57
CA PRO A 21 5.92 23.83 -24.87
C PRO A 21 4.50 23.25 -24.78
N ASN A 22 4.34 21.93 -24.85
CA ASN A 22 3.05 21.24 -24.78
C ASN A 22 2.88 20.47 -23.45
N ASP A 23 3.75 20.69 -22.48
CA ASP A 23 3.64 20.01 -21.20
C ASP A 23 2.47 20.56 -20.39
N THR A 24 1.73 19.66 -19.76
CA THR A 24 0.80 20.03 -18.70
C THR A 24 1.61 20.53 -17.51
N ILE A 25 1.23 21.68 -16.97
CA ILE A 25 1.84 22.25 -15.77
C ILE A 25 0.80 22.25 -14.65
N ILE A 26 1.15 21.61 -13.54
CA ILE A 26 0.40 21.67 -12.28
C ILE A 26 1.34 22.21 -11.23
N THR A 27 0.94 23.29 -10.56
CA THR A 27 1.75 23.91 -9.51
C THR A 27 1.06 23.79 -8.17
N ALA A 28 1.84 23.80 -7.11
CA ALA A 28 1.31 23.83 -5.76
C ALA A 28 0.46 25.07 -5.50
N LEU A 29 0.83 26.23 -6.06
CA LEU A 29 0.05 27.45 -5.96
C LEU A 29 -1.36 27.24 -6.54
N THR A 30 -1.46 26.70 -7.76
CA THR A 30 -2.76 26.48 -8.43
C THR A 30 -3.61 25.38 -7.79
N GLU A 31 -2.99 24.44 -7.07
CA GLU A 31 -3.72 23.30 -6.48
C GLU A 31 -4.06 23.50 -5.00
N THR A 32 -3.35 24.36 -4.27
CA THR A 32 -3.49 24.49 -2.81
C THR A 32 -3.62 25.92 -2.32
N ASP A 33 -3.50 26.91 -3.19
CA ASP A 33 -3.42 28.35 -2.86
C ASP A 33 -2.28 28.70 -1.88
N LYS A 34 -1.31 27.80 -1.69
CA LYS A 34 -0.12 28.03 -0.85
C LYS A 34 1.00 28.65 -1.67
N ASP A 35 1.72 29.57 -1.04
CA ASP A 35 2.92 30.17 -1.61
C ASP A 35 4.01 29.11 -1.81
N GLU A 36 4.58 29.03 -3.01
CA GLU A 36 5.64 28.08 -3.36
C GLU A 36 6.87 28.18 -2.45
N SER A 37 7.18 29.38 -1.93
CA SER A 37 8.28 29.59 -0.99
C SER A 37 8.08 28.90 0.37
N SER A 38 6.83 28.55 0.71
CA SER A 38 6.51 27.81 1.93
C SER A 38 6.71 26.29 1.80
N ILE A 39 6.86 25.80 0.56
CA ILE A 39 6.97 24.38 0.25
C ILE A 39 8.44 23.98 0.23
N LYS A 40 8.80 23.12 1.17
CA LYS A 40 10.21 22.78 1.39
C LYS A 40 10.70 21.66 0.47
N VAL A 41 9.81 20.76 0.05
CA VAL A 41 10.12 19.58 -0.78
C VAL A 41 10.07 19.99 -2.26
N PRO A 42 11.19 19.99 -2.99
CA PRO A 42 11.20 20.50 -4.37
C PRO A 42 10.27 19.73 -5.32
N LEU A 43 10.15 18.41 -5.15
CA LEU A 43 9.27 17.58 -5.97
C LEU A 43 7.77 17.84 -5.71
N GLN A 44 7.41 18.59 -4.67
CA GLN A 44 6.02 19.00 -4.40
C GLN A 44 5.67 20.36 -5.01
N LEU A 45 6.64 21.11 -5.56
CA LEU A 45 6.43 22.48 -6.04
C LEU A 45 5.59 22.52 -7.32
N ALA A 46 6.00 21.79 -8.33
CA ALA A 46 5.33 21.75 -9.61
C ALA A 46 5.62 20.45 -10.34
N TYR A 47 4.66 20.01 -11.13
CA TYR A 47 4.80 18.98 -12.15
C TYR A 47 4.72 19.65 -13.51
N ALA A 48 5.72 19.38 -14.35
CA ALA A 48 5.69 19.74 -15.76
C ALA A 48 5.99 18.49 -16.60
N GLY A 49 5.02 18.05 -17.40
CA GLY A 49 5.22 16.94 -18.30
C GLY A 49 4.09 16.71 -19.29
N GLY A 50 4.42 16.05 -20.40
CA GLY A 50 3.47 15.74 -21.48
C GLY A 50 2.49 14.60 -21.17
N LYS A 51 2.23 14.30 -19.89
CA LYS A 51 1.18 13.35 -19.52
C LYS A 51 -0.17 14.08 -19.48
N PRO A 52 -1.28 13.40 -19.79
CA PRO A 52 -2.60 14.01 -19.85
C PRO A 52 -3.19 14.11 -18.44
N VAL A 53 -2.60 14.98 -17.62
CA VAL A 53 -2.99 15.22 -16.23
C VAL A 53 -3.96 16.40 -16.22
N ILE A 54 -5.03 16.34 -15.43
CA ILE A 54 -5.97 17.47 -15.26
C ILE A 54 -5.77 18.18 -13.92
N SER A 55 -6.09 19.47 -13.82
CA SER A 55 -6.07 20.17 -12.52
C SER A 55 -7.13 19.63 -11.57
N SER A 56 -6.93 19.81 -10.26
CA SER A 56 -7.98 19.49 -9.28
C SER A 56 -9.25 20.29 -9.51
N SER A 57 -9.14 21.58 -9.85
CA SER A 57 -10.29 22.42 -10.18
C SER A 57 -11.13 21.88 -11.34
N LEU A 58 -10.47 21.36 -12.40
CA LEU A 58 -11.18 20.73 -13.51
C LEU A 58 -11.76 19.38 -13.09
N ALA A 59 -11.00 18.56 -12.35
CA ALA A 59 -11.48 17.28 -11.85
C ALA A 59 -12.75 17.42 -10.99
N ASP A 60 -12.79 18.45 -10.14
CA ASP A 60 -13.89 18.75 -9.21
C ASP A 60 -15.11 19.39 -9.88
N THR A 61 -15.01 19.76 -11.16
CA THR A 61 -16.14 20.35 -11.90
C THR A 61 -17.22 19.28 -12.15
N PRO A 62 -18.48 19.47 -11.68
CA PRO A 62 -19.57 18.56 -12.00
C PRO A 62 -19.81 18.44 -13.50
N CYS A 63 -20.01 17.22 -14.00
CA CYS A 63 -20.29 16.97 -15.42
C CYS A 63 -21.53 17.74 -15.92
N ALA A 64 -22.54 17.90 -15.05
CA ALA A 64 -23.75 18.66 -15.36
C ALA A 64 -23.49 20.14 -15.70
N ILE A 65 -22.43 20.76 -15.16
CA ILE A 65 -22.07 22.16 -15.46
C ILE A 65 -21.45 22.25 -16.86
N LEU A 66 -20.68 21.24 -17.26
CA LEU A 66 -20.01 21.21 -18.56
C LEU A 66 -20.98 20.85 -19.71
N GLY A 67 -21.96 19.99 -19.43
CA GLY A 67 -22.77 19.35 -20.47
C GLY A 67 -21.96 18.40 -21.33
N THR A 68 -22.63 17.67 -22.24
CA THR A 68 -21.98 16.66 -23.09
C THR A 68 -20.87 17.26 -23.96
N GLN A 69 -21.13 18.41 -24.58
CA GLN A 69 -20.14 19.11 -25.40
C GLN A 69 -18.94 19.57 -24.57
N GLY A 70 -19.16 20.18 -23.40
CA GLY A 70 -18.07 20.64 -22.54
C GLY A 70 -17.20 19.49 -22.02
N ILE A 71 -17.80 18.35 -21.68
CA ILE A 71 -17.04 17.15 -21.29
C ILE A 71 -16.18 16.69 -22.47
N LEU A 72 -16.77 16.55 -23.66
CA LEU A 72 -16.05 16.13 -24.86
C LEU A 72 -14.88 17.05 -25.19
N ASP A 73 -15.10 18.37 -25.17
CA ASP A 73 -14.10 19.38 -25.46
C ASP A 73 -12.90 19.29 -24.51
N LYS A 74 -13.17 19.09 -23.21
CA LYS A 74 -12.12 18.94 -22.20
C LYS A 74 -11.35 17.63 -22.37
N ILE A 75 -12.01 16.51 -22.67
CA ILE A 75 -11.32 15.24 -22.90
C ILE A 75 -10.46 15.34 -24.18
N ASN A 76 -11.02 15.87 -25.27
CA ASN A 76 -10.31 16.10 -26.53
C ASN A 76 -9.07 16.96 -26.33
N ALA A 77 -9.20 18.09 -25.62
CA ALA A 77 -8.09 18.97 -25.32
C ALA A 77 -7.00 18.26 -24.50
N THR A 78 -7.41 17.45 -23.52
CA THR A 78 -6.47 16.76 -22.61
C THR A 78 -5.76 15.58 -23.30
N LEU A 79 -6.45 14.84 -24.17
CA LEU A 79 -5.93 13.65 -24.84
C LEU A 79 -5.40 13.90 -26.26
N GLY A 80 -5.51 15.14 -26.76
CA GLY A 80 -5.09 15.50 -28.11
C GLY A 80 -5.94 14.87 -29.21
N THR A 81 -7.23 14.65 -28.96
CA THR A 81 -8.19 14.08 -29.93
C THR A 81 -9.13 15.14 -30.49
N THR A 82 -9.82 14.82 -31.59
CA THR A 82 -10.77 15.71 -32.29
C THR A 82 -12.13 15.05 -32.51
N TYR A 83 -12.53 14.18 -31.58
CA TYR A 83 -13.81 13.47 -31.66
C TYR A 83 -14.99 14.44 -31.57
N THR A 84 -16.11 14.07 -32.17
CA THR A 84 -17.32 14.90 -32.22
C THR A 84 -18.51 14.10 -31.69
N LEU A 85 -19.56 14.77 -31.21
CA LEU A 85 -20.79 14.12 -30.76
C LEU A 85 -21.55 13.39 -31.89
N ASN A 86 -21.13 13.55 -33.15
CA ASN A 86 -21.66 12.77 -34.28
C ASN A 86 -21.22 11.30 -34.25
N ILE A 87 -20.22 10.96 -33.43
CA ILE A 87 -19.82 9.57 -33.20
C ILE A 87 -21.00 8.83 -32.54
N PRO A 88 -21.48 7.72 -33.12
CA PRO A 88 -22.55 6.94 -32.52
C PRO A 88 -22.25 6.57 -31.07
N SER A 89 -23.30 6.61 -30.23
CA SER A 89 -23.25 6.31 -28.79
C SER A 89 -22.49 7.30 -27.90
N LEU A 90 -21.59 8.14 -28.42
CA LEU A 90 -20.79 9.05 -27.59
C LEU A 90 -21.64 10.03 -26.78
N SER A 91 -22.65 10.67 -27.37
CA SER A 91 -23.54 11.58 -26.62
C SER A 91 -24.22 10.85 -25.45
N SER A 92 -24.79 9.66 -25.72
CA SER A 92 -25.48 8.86 -24.71
C SER A 92 -24.54 8.43 -23.58
N ILE A 93 -23.29 8.09 -23.89
CA ILE A 93 -22.27 7.76 -22.89
C ILE A 93 -22.01 8.97 -22.00
N LEU A 94 -21.82 10.16 -22.57
CA LEU A 94 -21.53 11.38 -21.79
C LEU A 94 -22.75 11.83 -20.95
N GLU A 95 -23.98 11.63 -21.46
CA GLU A 95 -25.22 11.89 -20.73
C GLU A 95 -25.36 11.02 -19.48
N GLU A 96 -24.84 9.79 -19.50
CA GLU A 96 -24.85 8.89 -18.35
C GLU A 96 -24.01 9.46 -17.19
N TYR A 97 -22.82 10.01 -17.48
CA TYR A 97 -21.98 10.63 -16.44
C TYR A 97 -22.64 11.86 -15.82
N ILE A 98 -23.41 12.61 -16.61
CA ILE A 98 -24.21 13.74 -16.11
C ILE A 98 -25.34 13.23 -15.23
N SER A 99 -26.08 12.22 -15.68
CA SER A 99 -27.24 11.66 -14.98
C SER A 99 -26.86 11.01 -13.66
N ASN A 100 -25.67 10.39 -13.59
CA ASN A 100 -25.11 9.82 -12.37
C ASN A 100 -24.46 10.86 -11.44
N ASN A 101 -24.57 12.16 -11.76
CA ASN A 101 -24.03 13.26 -10.97
C ASN A 101 -22.52 13.14 -10.71
N TYR A 102 -21.78 12.63 -11.69
CA TYR A 102 -20.33 12.53 -11.58
C TYR A 102 -19.64 13.87 -11.82
N ASP A 103 -18.48 14.04 -11.19
CA ASP A 103 -17.55 15.08 -11.55
C ASP A 103 -16.70 14.69 -12.77
N PHE A 104 -16.05 15.68 -13.37
CA PHE A 104 -15.27 15.49 -14.58
C PHE A 104 -14.07 14.57 -14.33
N GLY A 105 -13.44 14.61 -13.15
CA GLY A 105 -12.34 13.70 -12.80
C GLY A 105 -12.77 12.24 -12.85
N THR A 106 -13.94 11.93 -12.30
CA THR A 106 -14.52 10.59 -12.34
C THR A 106 -14.81 10.19 -13.78
N ALA A 107 -15.53 11.02 -14.54
CA ALA A 107 -15.81 10.72 -15.96
C ALA A 107 -14.52 10.52 -16.77
N TYR A 108 -13.54 11.40 -16.58
CA TYR A 108 -12.25 11.34 -17.25
C TYR A 108 -11.51 10.03 -16.94
N SER A 109 -11.51 9.58 -15.69
CA SER A 109 -10.81 8.35 -15.29
C SER A 109 -11.35 7.09 -15.98
N TYR A 110 -12.69 6.96 -16.06
CA TYR A 110 -13.34 5.83 -16.74
C TYR A 110 -13.10 5.90 -18.25
N LEU A 111 -13.39 7.06 -18.85
CA LEU A 111 -13.33 7.25 -20.30
C LEU A 111 -11.91 7.17 -20.84
N ARG A 112 -10.91 7.72 -20.15
CA ARG A 112 -9.50 7.70 -20.57
C ARG A 112 -8.99 6.29 -20.83
N SER A 113 -9.46 5.31 -20.08
CA SER A 113 -9.04 3.91 -20.22
C SER A 113 -9.52 3.28 -21.54
N VAL A 114 -10.60 3.79 -22.13
CA VAL A 114 -11.25 3.22 -23.34
C VAL A 114 -11.35 4.23 -24.50
N TRP A 115 -10.81 5.44 -24.32
CA TRP A 115 -11.01 6.58 -25.22
C TRP A 115 -10.56 6.36 -26.67
N PHE A 116 -9.49 5.58 -26.86
CA PHE A 116 -8.92 5.27 -28.18
C PHE A 116 -9.52 4.00 -28.79
N THR A 117 -10.77 3.66 -28.46
CA THR A 117 -11.47 2.52 -29.06
C THR A 117 -11.82 2.79 -30.52
N ASN A 118 -11.85 1.72 -31.33
CA ASN A 118 -12.37 1.77 -32.69
C ASN A 118 -13.90 1.60 -32.74
N ASP A 119 -14.51 1.15 -31.63
CA ASP A 119 -15.94 0.88 -31.54
C ASP A 119 -16.52 1.49 -30.25
N TRP A 120 -17.18 2.64 -30.41
CA TRP A 120 -17.80 3.39 -29.32
C TRP A 120 -19.05 2.73 -28.76
N SER A 121 -19.70 1.85 -29.54
CA SER A 121 -20.91 1.14 -29.08
C SER A 121 -20.62 0.14 -27.97
N THR A 122 -19.37 -0.32 -27.86
CA THR A 122 -18.94 -1.35 -26.89
C THR A 122 -18.42 -0.79 -25.56
N ILE A 123 -18.32 0.54 -25.41
CA ILE A 123 -17.70 1.16 -24.23
C ILE A 123 -18.44 0.80 -22.95
N GLN A 124 -19.76 1.01 -22.93
CA GLN A 124 -20.59 0.73 -21.74
C GLN A 124 -20.52 -0.76 -21.38
N ASP A 125 -20.71 -1.65 -22.36
CA ASP A 125 -20.62 -3.09 -22.16
C ASP A 125 -19.26 -3.51 -21.61
N THR A 126 -18.18 -2.90 -22.12
CA THR A 126 -16.81 -3.19 -21.66
C THR A 126 -16.61 -2.78 -20.20
N LEU A 127 -17.06 -1.58 -19.82
CA LEU A 127 -16.94 -1.08 -18.45
C LEU A 127 -17.79 -1.92 -17.49
N HIS A 128 -19.05 -2.19 -17.84
CA HIS A 128 -19.94 -3.05 -17.05
C HIS A 128 -19.39 -4.47 -16.87
N MET A 129 -18.85 -5.07 -17.95
CA MET A 129 -18.25 -6.40 -17.86
C MET A 129 -17.03 -6.42 -16.92
N GLN A 130 -16.19 -5.38 -16.95
CA GLN A 130 -15.03 -5.29 -16.04
C GLN A 130 -15.45 -5.12 -14.59
N GLU A 131 -16.45 -4.28 -14.34
CA GLU A 131 -17.03 -4.07 -13.02
C GLU A 131 -17.62 -5.38 -12.46
N GLU A 132 -18.42 -6.09 -13.25
CA GLU A 132 -19.06 -7.34 -12.82
C GLU A 132 -18.03 -8.43 -12.53
N LYS A 133 -16.99 -8.54 -13.36
CA LYS A 133 -15.87 -9.47 -13.11
C LYS A 133 -15.15 -9.19 -11.80
N ASP A 134 -14.90 -7.92 -11.46
CA ASP A 134 -14.29 -7.57 -10.18
C ASP A 134 -15.23 -7.87 -9.00
N LYS A 135 -16.54 -7.55 -9.12
CA LYS A 135 -17.56 -7.88 -8.12
C LYS A 135 -17.62 -9.38 -7.85
N GLU A 136 -17.75 -10.20 -8.90
CA GLU A 136 -17.77 -11.66 -8.80
C GLU A 136 -16.50 -12.20 -8.15
N ARG A 137 -15.33 -11.70 -8.57
CA ARG A 137 -14.03 -12.14 -8.03
C ARG A 137 -13.95 -11.87 -6.54
N ARG A 138 -14.39 -10.69 -6.07
CA ARG A 138 -14.38 -10.32 -4.65
C ARG A 138 -15.42 -11.08 -3.82
N GLN A 139 -16.60 -11.34 -4.37
CA GLN A 139 -17.62 -12.17 -3.71
C GLN A 139 -17.12 -13.61 -3.47
N LYS A 140 -16.37 -14.16 -4.43
CA LYS A 140 -15.80 -15.52 -4.36
C LYS A 140 -14.46 -15.58 -3.61
N ALA A 141 -13.88 -14.44 -3.23
CA ALA A 141 -12.54 -14.38 -2.67
C ALA A 141 -12.44 -14.94 -1.25
N VAL A 142 -13.50 -14.86 -0.44
CA VAL A 142 -13.51 -15.31 0.96
C VAL A 142 -14.38 -16.55 1.11
N VAL A 143 -13.79 -17.68 1.49
CA VAL A 143 -14.45 -18.97 1.71
C VAL A 143 -14.04 -19.51 3.08
N ASP A 144 -15.00 -19.84 3.93
CA ASP A 144 -14.77 -20.37 5.30
C ASP A 144 -13.77 -19.53 6.12
N GLY A 145 -13.90 -18.20 6.04
CA GLY A 145 -13.04 -17.25 6.74
C GLY A 145 -11.61 -17.16 6.18
N LYS A 146 -11.35 -17.68 4.98
CA LYS A 146 -10.05 -17.66 4.31
C LYS A 146 -10.16 -17.00 2.94
N ILE A 147 -9.21 -16.14 2.63
CA ILE A 147 -9.03 -15.57 1.30
C ILE A 147 -8.32 -16.60 0.43
N VAL A 148 -8.98 -17.04 -0.64
CA VAL A 148 -8.49 -18.13 -1.51
C VAL A 148 -7.49 -17.66 -2.57
N ASP A 149 -7.39 -16.35 -2.79
CA ASP A 149 -6.43 -15.71 -3.68
C ASP A 149 -5.71 -14.56 -2.92
N PRO A 150 -4.50 -14.79 -2.39
CA PRO A 150 -3.72 -13.75 -1.71
C PRO A 150 -3.29 -12.60 -2.62
N TYR A 151 -3.31 -12.81 -3.95
CA TYR A 151 -2.86 -11.84 -4.96
C TYR A 151 -4.00 -11.01 -5.53
N MET A 152 -5.09 -10.89 -4.77
CA MET A 152 -6.20 -9.99 -5.12
C MET A 152 -5.68 -8.56 -5.33
N PRO A 153 -6.04 -7.90 -6.43
CA PRO A 153 -5.70 -6.50 -6.62
C PRO A 153 -6.40 -5.65 -5.57
N PRO A 154 -5.79 -4.51 -5.17
CA PRO A 154 -6.44 -3.59 -4.23
C PRO A 154 -7.82 -3.20 -4.77
N ARG A 155 -8.81 -2.94 -3.92
CA ARG A 155 -10.16 -2.57 -4.41
C ARG A 155 -10.16 -1.27 -5.21
N ARG A 156 -9.34 -0.32 -4.78
CA ARG A 156 -9.26 1.03 -5.33
C ARG A 156 -7.82 1.46 -5.45
N VAL A 157 -7.58 2.40 -6.36
CA VAL A 157 -6.30 3.08 -6.56
C VAL A 157 -6.55 4.56 -6.77
N TRP A 158 -5.59 5.39 -6.42
CA TRP A 158 -5.62 6.81 -6.74
C TRP A 158 -5.05 7.03 -8.14
N ASP A 159 -5.90 7.39 -9.09
CA ASP A 159 -5.49 7.88 -10.40
C ASP A 159 -5.03 9.33 -10.27
N LEU A 160 -3.71 9.55 -10.39
CA LEU A 160 -3.11 10.87 -10.28
C LEU A 160 -3.45 11.75 -11.49
N TYR A 161 -3.79 11.17 -12.64
CA TYR A 161 -4.10 11.95 -13.84
C TYR A 161 -5.46 12.62 -13.71
N SER A 162 -6.46 11.89 -13.19
CA SER A 162 -7.81 12.41 -12.91
C SER A 162 -7.99 13.02 -11.52
N ASN A 163 -7.04 12.81 -10.62
CA ASN A 163 -7.15 13.15 -9.20
C ASN A 163 -8.35 12.49 -8.50
N ARG A 164 -8.60 11.21 -8.80
CA ARG A 164 -9.70 10.42 -8.21
C ARG A 164 -9.25 9.05 -7.75
N VAL A 165 -9.83 8.60 -6.65
CA VAL A 165 -9.80 7.20 -6.24
C VAL A 165 -10.82 6.46 -7.09
N VAL A 166 -10.34 5.46 -7.82
CA VAL A 166 -11.12 4.70 -8.78
C VAL A 166 -11.01 3.21 -8.50
N PRO A 167 -11.99 2.39 -8.90
CA PRO A 167 -11.86 0.95 -8.85
C PRO A 167 -10.61 0.46 -9.59
N SER A 168 -9.92 -0.53 -9.03
CA SER A 168 -8.66 -1.02 -9.61
C SER A 168 -8.81 -1.62 -11.00
N TRP A 169 -9.99 -2.13 -11.36
CA TRP A 169 -10.24 -2.72 -12.66
C TRP A 169 -10.17 -1.70 -13.81
N ILE A 170 -10.29 -0.40 -13.51
CA ILE A 170 -10.05 0.70 -14.46
C ILE A 170 -8.55 0.89 -14.71
N ALA A 171 -7.73 0.66 -13.68
CA ALA A 171 -6.30 0.82 -13.76
C ALA A 171 -5.67 -0.35 -14.54
N LYS A 172 -5.15 -0.06 -15.74
CA LYS A 172 -4.45 -1.03 -16.58
C LYS A 172 -3.03 -1.37 -16.10
N LYS A 173 -2.59 -0.75 -15.00
CA LYS A 173 -1.22 -0.86 -14.45
C LYS A 173 -1.28 -1.08 -12.95
N ARG A 174 -0.27 -1.78 -12.44
CA ARG A 174 -0.06 -1.91 -10.99
C ARG A 174 0.24 -0.51 -10.41
N PRO A 175 -0.42 -0.11 -9.31
CA PRO A 175 -0.17 1.19 -8.70
C PRO A 175 1.20 1.23 -8.01
N LEU A 176 1.78 2.43 -7.92
CA LEU A 176 2.94 2.70 -7.08
C LEU A 176 2.48 2.83 -5.62
N PRO A 177 2.88 1.92 -4.70
CA PRO A 177 2.50 2.04 -3.30
C PRO A 177 3.22 3.17 -2.57
N ILE A 178 2.48 3.86 -1.71
CA ILE A 178 3.02 4.74 -0.68
C ILE A 178 2.95 4.02 0.67
N SER A 179 4.04 4.04 1.40
CA SER A 179 4.08 3.70 2.83
C SER A 179 4.44 4.96 3.61
N HIS A 180 3.96 5.08 4.85
CA HIS A 180 4.24 6.28 5.64
C HIS A 180 4.25 6.01 7.14
N ALA A 181 5.02 6.81 7.88
CA ALA A 181 4.89 6.90 9.32
C ALA A 181 3.54 7.54 9.68
N TRP A 182 3.00 7.15 10.83
CA TRP A 182 1.82 7.78 11.39
C TRP A 182 2.26 8.92 12.30
N LEU A 183 1.47 9.98 12.43
CA LEU A 183 1.65 10.95 13.51
C LEU A 183 0.70 10.63 14.66
N ASP A 184 0.93 11.24 15.81
CA ASP A 184 -0.05 11.21 16.90
C ASP A 184 -1.36 11.86 16.49
N GLU A 185 -2.45 11.41 17.12
CA GLU A 185 -3.81 11.81 16.75
C GLU A 185 -4.02 13.32 16.81
N GLU A 186 -3.43 13.98 17.80
CA GLU A 186 -3.41 15.44 17.95
C GLU A 186 -2.75 16.19 16.78
N ASN A 187 -1.88 15.52 16.02
CA ASN A 187 -1.16 16.09 14.87
C ASN A 187 -1.78 15.67 13.53
N ARG A 188 -2.88 14.92 13.56
CA ARG A 188 -3.65 14.52 12.39
C ARG A 188 -4.96 15.30 12.27
N ILE A 189 -5.50 15.30 11.07
CA ILE A 189 -6.83 15.80 10.73
C ILE A 189 -7.53 14.78 9.83
N ALA A 190 -8.84 14.66 9.99
CA ALA A 190 -9.72 13.87 9.15
C ALA A 190 -10.25 14.75 8.02
N VAL A 191 -9.80 14.51 6.78
CA VAL A 191 -10.14 15.34 5.62
C VAL A 191 -11.17 14.64 4.75
N TYR A 192 -12.33 15.27 4.53
CA TYR A 192 -13.30 14.83 3.51
C TYR A 192 -12.95 15.50 2.18
N THR A 193 -12.57 14.70 1.18
CA THR A 193 -12.04 15.21 -0.09
C THR A 193 -12.85 14.69 -1.28
N PRO A 194 -13.06 15.48 -2.35
CA PRO A 194 -13.59 14.98 -3.61
C PRO A 194 -12.77 13.83 -4.21
N ILE A 195 -11.48 13.72 -3.85
CA ILE A 195 -10.57 12.69 -4.39
C ILE A 195 -11.14 11.28 -4.16
N ASN A 196 -11.73 10.98 -3.01
CA ASN A 196 -12.40 9.69 -2.72
C ASN A 196 -13.94 9.80 -2.73
N GLY A 197 -14.49 10.78 -3.47
CA GLY A 197 -15.93 11.03 -3.52
C GLY A 197 -16.54 11.49 -2.19
N LYS A 198 -15.72 11.95 -1.23
CA LYS A 198 -16.12 12.27 0.16
C LYS A 198 -16.78 11.09 0.86
N GLU A 199 -16.48 9.86 0.45
CA GLU A 199 -17.13 8.68 1.01
C GLU A 199 -16.68 8.39 2.44
N TRP A 200 -15.40 8.60 2.76
CA TRP A 200 -14.80 8.46 4.09
C TRP A 200 -13.77 9.56 4.36
N PRO A 201 -13.50 9.90 5.63
CA PRO A 201 -12.44 10.85 5.95
C PRO A 201 -11.05 10.24 5.73
N VAL A 202 -10.11 11.05 5.26
CA VAL A 202 -8.70 10.68 5.09
C VAL A 202 -7.90 11.20 6.29
N PRO A 203 -7.38 10.33 7.17
CA PRO A 203 -6.54 10.75 8.28
C PRO A 203 -5.13 11.10 7.77
N MET A 204 -4.69 12.34 7.98
CA MET A 204 -3.39 12.81 7.51
C MET A 204 -2.80 13.90 8.42
N PRO A 205 -1.49 14.20 8.35
CA PRO A 205 -0.90 15.30 9.11
C PRO A 205 -1.57 16.65 8.84
N LYS A 206 -1.75 17.48 9.87
CA LYS A 206 -2.37 18.81 9.75
C LYS A 206 -1.69 19.74 8.75
N SER A 207 -0.37 19.60 8.58
CA SER A 207 0.42 20.42 7.66
C SER A 207 0.62 19.78 6.28
N ALA A 208 0.13 18.57 6.06
CA ALA A 208 0.23 17.88 4.77
C ALA A 208 -0.94 18.26 3.85
N ASP A 209 -0.79 17.95 2.57
CA ASP A 209 -1.79 18.22 1.54
C ASP A 209 -1.76 17.12 0.48
N LEU A 210 -2.92 16.56 0.13
CA LEU A 210 -3.01 15.50 -0.88
C LEU A 210 -2.57 16.00 -2.26
N HIS A 211 -2.82 17.26 -2.59
CA HIS A 211 -2.39 17.80 -3.88
C HIS A 211 -0.87 17.93 -3.99
N LEU A 212 -0.18 18.26 -2.90
CA LEU A 212 1.29 18.27 -2.86
C LEU A 212 1.87 16.86 -3.01
N ILE A 213 1.29 15.88 -2.31
CA ILE A 213 1.66 14.46 -2.47
C ILE A 213 1.46 14.01 -3.92
N ARG A 214 0.33 14.39 -4.53
CA ARG A 214 0.05 14.09 -5.94
C ARG A 214 1.12 14.66 -6.87
N ILE A 215 1.52 15.92 -6.69
CA ILE A 215 2.59 16.55 -7.51
C ILE A 215 3.90 15.78 -7.36
N GLU A 216 4.27 15.40 -6.12
CA GLU A 216 5.47 14.59 -5.86
C GLU A 216 5.41 13.25 -6.58
N MET A 217 4.28 12.53 -6.50
CA MET A 217 4.14 11.23 -7.16
C MET A 217 4.11 11.36 -8.70
N LEU A 218 3.53 12.42 -9.26
CA LEU A 218 3.58 12.70 -10.69
C LEU A 218 5.02 12.93 -11.17
N ASN A 219 5.83 13.63 -10.37
CA ASN A 219 7.27 13.81 -10.64
C ASN A 219 8.07 12.51 -10.54
N LEU A 220 7.56 11.51 -9.80
CA LEU A 220 8.08 10.12 -9.81
C LEU A 220 7.51 9.28 -10.97
N GLU A 221 6.89 9.91 -11.97
CA GLU A 221 6.28 9.29 -13.15
C GLU A 221 5.11 8.33 -12.86
N ALA A 222 4.49 8.45 -11.67
CA ALA A 222 3.34 7.62 -11.32
C ALA A 222 2.07 8.08 -12.05
N GLU A 223 1.30 7.11 -12.53
CA GLU A 223 -0.06 7.33 -13.05
C GLU A 223 -1.11 6.90 -12.02
N TYR A 224 -0.92 5.71 -11.43
CA TYR A 224 -1.75 5.20 -10.35
C TYR A 224 -0.89 5.00 -9.10
N VAL A 225 -1.44 5.38 -7.96
CA VAL A 225 -0.83 5.21 -6.64
C VAL A 225 -1.78 4.43 -5.75
N TRP A 226 -1.21 3.67 -4.81
CA TRP A 226 -1.98 3.09 -3.72
C TRP A 226 -1.52 3.72 -2.41
N LEU A 227 -2.46 4.37 -1.73
CA LEU A 227 -2.27 5.02 -0.43
C LEU A 227 -3.37 4.48 0.48
N ASP A 228 -3.00 3.74 1.53
CA ASP A 228 -3.91 3.04 2.43
C ASP A 228 -5.04 3.93 2.97
N VAL A 229 -4.70 5.11 3.50
CA VAL A 229 -5.66 6.08 4.08
C VAL A 229 -6.66 6.64 3.06
N LEU A 230 -6.35 6.51 1.77
CA LEU A 230 -7.15 7.04 0.67
C LEU A 230 -7.87 5.94 -0.11
N CYS A 231 -7.26 4.76 -0.28
CA CYS A 231 -7.78 3.65 -1.09
C CYS A 231 -8.56 2.61 -0.26
N LEU A 232 -8.27 2.48 1.04
CA LEU A 232 -9.10 1.71 1.96
C LEU A 232 -10.12 2.62 2.62
N ARG A 233 -11.35 2.12 2.76
CA ARG A 233 -12.39 2.83 3.51
C ARG A 233 -11.93 3.01 4.96
N GLN A 234 -11.95 4.24 5.45
CA GLN A 234 -11.56 4.58 6.81
C GLN A 234 -12.77 4.65 7.74
N ASN A 235 -12.53 4.54 9.04
CA ASN A 235 -13.58 4.65 10.04
C ASN A 235 -14.33 5.99 9.90
N SER A 236 -15.64 5.92 9.77
CA SER A 236 -16.53 7.08 9.77
C SER A 236 -17.51 6.96 10.93
N SER A 237 -17.17 7.59 12.06
CA SER A 237 -17.99 7.59 13.28
C SER A 237 -19.41 8.17 13.10
N LEU A 238 -19.64 8.87 11.99
CA LEU A 238 -20.90 9.55 11.69
C LEU A 238 -21.94 8.68 10.98
N ASP A 239 -21.56 7.51 10.45
CA ASP A 239 -22.45 6.71 9.58
C ASP A 239 -22.24 5.20 9.78
N GLN A 240 -23.22 4.58 10.44
CA GLN A 240 -23.20 3.14 10.74
C GLN A 240 -23.25 2.25 9.49
N LEU A 241 -23.90 2.69 8.41
CA LEU A 241 -23.96 1.93 7.17
C LEU A 241 -22.59 1.90 6.49
N LYS A 242 -21.93 3.06 6.42
CA LYS A 242 -20.55 3.16 5.93
C LYS A 242 -19.59 2.33 6.76
N GLU A 243 -19.82 2.26 8.07
CA GLU A 243 -18.97 1.47 8.94
C GLU A 243 -19.17 -0.04 8.78
N LYS A 244 -20.41 -0.49 8.55
CA LYS A 244 -20.68 -1.87 8.12
C LYS A 244 -19.95 -2.19 6.80
N LEU A 245 -20.07 -1.31 5.80
CA LEU A 245 -19.36 -1.47 4.53
C LEU A 245 -17.84 -1.53 4.71
N ARG A 246 -17.27 -0.70 5.59
CA ARG A 246 -15.84 -0.73 5.92
C ARG A 246 -15.45 -2.08 6.49
N THR A 247 -16.15 -2.56 7.51
CA THR A 247 -15.84 -3.85 8.14
C THR A 247 -15.97 -5.02 7.16
N ASP A 248 -16.93 -4.96 6.23
CA ASP A 248 -17.10 -5.98 5.20
C ASP A 248 -15.99 -5.92 4.13
N GLU A 249 -15.59 -4.73 3.68
CA GLU A 249 -14.45 -4.54 2.77
C GLU A 249 -13.14 -5.02 3.41
N TRP A 250 -12.91 -4.68 4.69
CA TRP A 250 -11.68 -4.98 5.40
C TRP A 250 -11.41 -6.47 5.59
N LYS A 251 -12.46 -7.31 5.65
CA LYS A 251 -12.30 -8.79 5.70
C LYS A 251 -11.39 -9.31 4.59
N LEU A 252 -11.49 -8.72 3.40
CA LEU A 252 -10.70 -9.05 2.22
C LEU A 252 -9.51 -8.11 2.04
N ASP A 253 -9.77 -6.80 2.06
CA ASP A 253 -8.82 -5.82 1.53
C ASP A 253 -7.60 -5.63 2.44
N VAL A 254 -7.77 -5.68 3.77
CA VAL A 254 -6.70 -5.49 4.76
C VAL A 254 -5.67 -6.62 4.73
N PRO A 255 -6.04 -7.92 4.73
CA PRO A 255 -5.06 -9.00 4.60
C PRO A 255 -4.28 -8.99 3.28
N THR A 256 -4.88 -8.48 2.20
CA THR A 256 -4.28 -8.49 0.86
C THR A 256 -3.37 -7.31 0.58
N ILE A 257 -3.21 -6.34 1.49
CA ILE A 257 -2.41 -5.13 1.21
C ILE A 257 -0.96 -5.47 0.86
N GLY A 258 -0.40 -6.54 1.45
CA GLY A 258 0.95 -7.00 1.14
C GLY A 258 1.18 -7.25 -0.35
N ASN A 259 0.14 -7.70 -1.08
CA ASN A 259 0.20 -7.86 -2.53
C ASN A 259 0.49 -6.55 -3.25
N VAL A 260 0.12 -5.38 -2.72
CA VAL A 260 0.41 -4.08 -3.33
C VAL A 260 1.91 -3.74 -3.23
N TYR A 261 2.52 -4.07 -2.10
CA TYR A 261 3.93 -3.76 -1.81
C TYR A 261 4.92 -4.83 -2.31
N ASP A 262 4.42 -6.00 -2.66
CA ASP A 262 5.26 -7.13 -3.10
C ASP A 262 6.06 -6.85 -4.38
N TYR A 263 7.33 -7.22 -4.40
CA TYR A 263 8.28 -7.06 -5.52
C TYR A 263 8.21 -5.74 -6.32
N THR A 264 7.85 -4.61 -5.70
CA THR A 264 7.72 -3.30 -6.38
C THR A 264 8.61 -2.23 -5.77
N ILE A 265 8.66 -1.05 -6.40
CA ILE A 265 9.20 0.17 -5.79
C ILE A 265 8.15 0.69 -4.80
N VAL A 266 8.57 1.05 -3.59
CA VAL A 266 7.72 1.68 -2.57
C VAL A 266 8.23 3.06 -2.27
N VAL A 267 7.32 4.03 -2.25
CA VAL A 267 7.62 5.41 -1.85
C VAL A 267 7.32 5.56 -0.36
N ILE A 268 8.30 5.97 0.44
CA ILE A 268 8.22 5.96 1.91
C ILE A 268 8.35 7.37 2.49
N TYR A 269 7.30 7.83 3.17
CA TYR A 269 7.35 9.04 4.01
C TYR A 269 7.72 8.68 5.45
N LEU A 270 9.01 8.75 5.79
CA LEU A 270 9.51 8.36 7.12
C LEU A 270 9.11 9.33 8.25
N SER A 271 8.94 10.62 7.95
CA SER A 271 8.57 11.65 8.95
C SER A 271 7.06 11.89 9.06
N GLY A 272 6.24 11.16 8.30
CA GLY A 272 4.79 11.34 8.20
C GLY A 272 4.35 11.69 6.79
N LEU A 273 3.16 11.20 6.39
CA LEU A 273 2.63 11.34 5.04
C LEU A 273 2.66 12.78 4.52
N GLY A 274 3.32 13.00 3.37
CA GLY A 274 3.42 14.32 2.73
C GLY A 274 4.36 15.32 3.40
N LEU A 275 5.02 14.96 4.51
CA LEU A 275 5.93 15.86 5.22
C LEU A 275 7.36 15.79 4.67
N PRO A 276 8.14 16.88 4.80
CA PRO A 276 9.57 16.86 4.55
C PRO A 276 10.28 15.82 5.41
N PHE A 277 11.21 15.08 4.82
CA PHE A 277 12.03 14.11 5.53
C PHE A 277 13.03 14.82 6.44
N SER A 278 12.97 14.46 7.72
CA SER A 278 13.88 14.92 8.75
C SER A 278 14.12 13.81 9.78
N LEU A 279 15.26 13.88 10.47
CA LEU A 279 15.63 12.98 11.56
C LEU A 279 15.86 13.82 12.83
N LYS A 280 15.14 13.50 13.90
CA LYS A 280 15.26 14.14 15.21
C LYS A 280 15.58 13.11 16.27
N GLU A 281 16.31 13.52 17.28
CA GLU A 281 16.61 12.67 18.44
C GLU A 281 15.30 12.16 19.07
N GLY A 282 15.21 10.85 19.31
CA GLY A 282 13.97 10.20 19.76
C GLY A 282 13.08 9.62 18.65
N ASP A 283 13.36 9.91 17.37
CA ASP A 283 12.49 9.46 16.26
C ASP A 283 12.44 7.93 16.13
N PHE A 284 13.51 7.20 16.48
CA PHE A 284 13.56 5.73 16.38
C PHE A 284 12.89 5.02 17.56
N GLU A 285 12.79 5.70 18.69
CA GLU A 285 12.16 5.23 19.93
C GLU A 285 10.64 5.46 19.91
N SER A 286 10.16 6.37 19.06
CA SER A 286 8.75 6.66 18.90
C SER A 286 7.98 5.45 18.37
N GLU A 287 6.84 5.12 19.01
CA GLU A 287 5.92 4.07 18.52
C GLU A 287 5.29 4.39 17.15
N ARG A 288 5.41 5.66 16.73
CA ARG A 288 4.95 6.20 15.46
C ARG A 288 6.00 6.10 14.35
N CYS A 289 7.26 5.82 14.71
CA CYS A 289 8.34 5.60 13.77
C CYS A 289 7.98 4.52 12.75
N TRP A 290 8.31 4.76 11.48
CA TRP A 290 8.04 3.80 10.41
C TRP A 290 8.65 2.42 10.70
N PHE A 291 9.87 2.36 11.24
CA PHE A 291 10.57 1.11 11.56
C PHE A 291 9.91 0.31 12.69
N GLN A 292 9.17 1.00 13.58
CA GLN A 292 8.53 0.41 14.74
C GLN A 292 7.12 -0.09 14.46
N ARG A 293 6.51 0.17 13.31
CA ARG A 293 5.08 -0.16 13.06
C ARG A 293 4.93 -1.60 12.56
N ALA A 294 3.91 -2.32 13.04
CA ALA A 294 3.66 -3.70 12.64
C ALA A 294 3.36 -3.81 11.14
N TRP A 295 2.47 -2.95 10.64
CA TRP A 295 2.05 -2.93 9.23
C TRP A 295 3.21 -2.72 8.25
N THR A 296 4.17 -1.86 8.60
CA THR A 296 5.27 -1.51 7.68
C THR A 296 6.23 -2.67 7.40
N LEU A 297 6.16 -3.79 8.15
CA LEU A 297 7.01 -4.97 7.91
C LEU A 297 6.69 -5.65 6.59
N GLN A 298 5.43 -5.57 6.11
CA GLN A 298 5.03 -6.06 4.79
C GLN A 298 5.11 -4.98 3.70
N GLU A 299 5.45 -3.74 4.05
CA GLU A 299 5.45 -2.58 3.14
C GLU A 299 6.85 -2.22 2.62
N ILE A 300 7.80 -3.16 2.71
CA ILE A 300 9.22 -2.91 2.47
C ILE A 300 9.55 -2.71 0.98
N GLY A 301 8.88 -3.48 0.11
CA GLY A 301 9.10 -3.49 -1.33
C GLY A 301 10.48 -3.95 -1.79
N LEU A 302 10.62 -4.25 -3.09
CA LEU A 302 11.90 -4.61 -3.71
C LEU A 302 12.92 -3.46 -3.65
N LYS A 303 12.43 -2.25 -3.94
CA LYS A 303 13.19 -1.00 -3.97
C LYS A 303 12.41 0.08 -3.22
N ARG A 304 13.11 1.11 -2.77
CA ARG A 304 12.55 2.18 -1.94
C ARG A 304 12.95 3.54 -2.48
N ILE A 305 12.02 4.49 -2.46
CA ILE A 305 12.27 5.91 -2.65
C ILE A 305 11.85 6.59 -1.35
N ILE A 306 12.76 7.34 -0.71
CA ILE A 306 12.41 8.13 0.46
C ILE A 306 11.79 9.44 -0.02
N ALA A 307 10.53 9.66 0.34
CA ALA A 307 9.76 10.83 -0.05
C ALA A 307 9.94 11.99 0.93
N GLY A 308 9.50 13.18 0.53
CA GLY A 308 9.75 14.41 1.28
C GLY A 308 11.23 14.84 1.24
N ASP A 309 11.99 14.34 0.27
CA ASP A 309 13.42 14.63 0.15
C ASP A 309 13.68 16.12 -0.08
N MET A 310 14.72 16.63 0.57
CA MET A 310 15.08 18.03 0.58
C MET A 310 16.56 18.18 0.25
N PRO A 311 17.00 19.22 -0.47
CA PRO A 311 18.42 19.42 -0.78
C PRO A 311 19.32 19.53 0.47
N SER A 312 18.78 20.03 1.58
CA SER A 312 19.43 20.10 2.90
C SER A 312 19.01 18.96 3.85
N GLY A 313 18.33 17.95 3.32
CA GLY A 313 17.77 16.84 4.07
C GLY A 313 18.76 15.70 4.33
N PRO A 314 18.38 14.72 5.17
CA PRO A 314 19.29 13.68 5.64
C PRO A 314 19.91 12.79 4.55
N LEU A 315 19.34 12.78 3.34
CA LEU A 315 19.87 12.00 2.20
C LEU A 315 21.06 12.68 1.50
N HIS A 316 21.23 13.99 1.68
CA HIS A 316 22.25 14.79 0.99
C HIS A 316 23.35 15.31 1.94
N CYS A 317 23.12 15.26 3.25
CA CYS A 317 24.09 15.71 4.24
C CYS A 317 25.35 14.83 4.21
N VAL A 318 26.52 15.48 4.08
CA VAL A 318 27.80 14.87 4.42
C VAL A 318 27.85 14.77 5.95
N HIS A 319 28.49 13.73 6.50
CA HIS A 319 28.56 13.37 7.93
C HIS A 319 28.87 14.50 8.95
N GLN A 320 29.22 15.72 8.50
CA GLN A 320 29.59 16.85 9.33
C GLN A 320 28.40 17.74 9.74
N ASP A 321 27.26 17.73 9.05
CA ASP A 321 26.14 18.66 9.29
C ASP A 321 24.97 18.06 10.10
N TYR A 322 24.91 16.73 10.21
CA TYR A 322 23.93 16.00 11.01
C TYR A 322 24.62 15.33 12.20
N LYS A 323 23.96 15.22 13.37
CA LYS A 323 24.49 14.45 14.51
C LYS A 323 24.83 13.03 14.02
N GLY A 324 26.10 12.72 13.74
CA GLY A 324 26.49 11.55 12.96
C GLY A 324 25.90 10.22 13.45
N GLU A 325 25.64 10.12 14.76
CA GLU A 325 24.97 8.99 15.40
C GLU A 325 23.56 8.70 14.85
N ILE A 326 22.73 9.72 14.65
CA ILE A 326 21.35 9.51 14.19
C ILE A 326 21.29 9.06 12.73
N LEU A 327 22.22 9.56 11.91
CA LEU A 327 22.36 9.15 10.51
C LEU A 327 22.90 7.72 10.42
N MET A 328 23.85 7.34 11.28
CA MET A 328 24.32 5.95 11.38
C MET A 328 23.20 5.01 11.82
N GLN A 329 22.39 5.42 12.81
CA GLN A 329 21.22 4.65 13.23
C GLN A 329 20.21 4.49 12.09
N PHE A 330 19.92 5.56 11.35
CA PHE A 330 19.06 5.51 10.16
C PHE A 330 19.56 4.49 9.12
N GLN A 331 20.85 4.54 8.78
CA GLN A 331 21.46 3.61 7.83
C GLN A 331 21.37 2.16 8.31
N LYS A 332 21.62 1.93 9.60
CA LYS A 332 21.49 0.62 10.23
C LYS A 332 20.05 0.08 10.16
N GLU A 333 19.05 0.90 10.45
CA GLU A 333 17.63 0.49 10.34
C GLU A 333 17.25 0.14 8.90
N LEU A 334 17.72 0.92 7.91
CA LEU A 334 17.50 0.60 6.50
C LEU A 334 18.17 -0.71 6.07
N GLU A 335 19.38 -0.99 6.55
CA GLU A 335 20.09 -2.25 6.29
C GLU A 335 19.37 -3.44 6.91
N LEU A 336 18.86 -3.32 8.14
CA LEU A 336 18.06 -4.35 8.80
C LEU A 336 16.82 -4.70 7.97
N VAL A 337 16.07 -3.68 7.53
CA VAL A 337 14.88 -3.84 6.69
C VAL A 337 15.23 -4.52 5.35
N HIS A 338 16.37 -4.18 4.74
CA HIS A 338 16.83 -4.83 3.52
C HIS A 338 17.13 -6.32 3.71
N ASN A 339 17.77 -6.69 4.83
CA ASN A 339 18.15 -8.07 5.15
C ASN A 339 16.96 -8.98 5.48
N ILE A 340 15.82 -8.42 5.92
CA ILE A 340 14.57 -9.19 6.13
C ILE A 340 14.05 -9.73 4.80
N MET A 341 14.09 -8.91 3.74
CA MET A 341 13.62 -9.29 2.41
C MET A 341 14.66 -10.13 1.66
N TRP A 342 15.93 -9.75 1.70
CA TRP A 342 17.01 -10.46 1.03
C TRP A 342 17.84 -11.28 2.02
N SER A 343 17.39 -12.52 2.26
CA SER A 343 18.23 -13.45 3.01
C SER A 343 19.49 -13.79 2.20
N PRO A 344 20.69 -13.80 2.80
CA PRO A 344 21.93 -14.28 2.17
C PRO A 344 21.85 -15.72 1.64
N THR A 345 20.82 -16.48 2.05
CA THR A 345 20.56 -17.85 1.61
C THR A 345 19.74 -17.96 0.32
N GLY A 346 19.42 -16.84 -0.35
CA GLY A 346 18.73 -16.84 -1.65
C GLY A 346 17.21 -17.08 -1.59
N ARG A 347 16.60 -17.00 -0.41
CA ARG A 347 15.13 -17.01 -0.26
C ARG A 347 14.63 -15.56 -0.23
N SER A 348 13.60 -15.27 -1.02
CA SER A 348 13.09 -13.91 -1.21
C SER A 348 12.31 -13.32 -0.04
N TRP A 349 12.19 -14.05 1.08
CA TRP A 349 11.84 -13.53 2.41
C TRP A 349 12.58 -14.37 3.47
N GLY A 350 13.00 -13.74 4.57
CA GLY A 350 13.73 -14.38 5.68
C GLY A 350 13.01 -15.60 6.28
N ASN A 351 13.71 -16.38 7.11
CA ASN A 351 13.11 -17.45 7.92
C ASN A 351 11.96 -16.87 8.78
N LEU A 352 10.91 -17.67 9.03
CA LEU A 352 9.78 -17.30 9.89
C LEU A 352 10.24 -16.67 11.21
N PHE A 353 11.24 -17.23 11.87
CA PHE A 353 11.73 -16.70 13.15
C PHE A 353 12.37 -15.33 13.05
N THR A 354 13.01 -15.00 11.92
CA THR A 354 13.50 -13.64 11.66
C THR A 354 12.32 -12.69 11.53
N ILE A 355 11.29 -13.07 10.76
CA ILE A 355 10.08 -12.27 10.59
C ILE A 355 9.35 -12.07 11.93
N LEU A 356 9.21 -13.14 12.72
CA LEU A 356 8.57 -13.09 14.03
C LEU A 356 9.36 -12.25 15.02
N ALA A 357 10.70 -12.37 15.07
CA ALA A 357 11.55 -11.54 15.93
C ALA A 357 11.45 -10.04 15.58
N GLU A 358 11.29 -9.70 14.31
CA GLU A 358 11.05 -8.32 13.88
C GLU A 358 9.63 -7.84 14.22
N MET A 359 8.62 -8.70 14.05
CA MET A 359 7.24 -8.39 14.44
C MET A 359 7.07 -8.26 15.97
N GLN A 360 7.87 -8.99 16.76
CA GLN A 360 7.89 -8.89 18.23
C GLN A 360 8.18 -7.45 18.68
N LYS A 361 9.22 -6.83 18.08
CA LYS A 361 9.69 -5.48 18.41
C LYS A 361 8.70 -4.38 18.02
N ARG A 362 7.90 -4.63 16.98
CA ARG A 362 6.99 -3.63 16.40
C ARG A 362 5.76 -3.35 17.27
N LYS A 363 5.12 -2.22 17.04
CA LYS A 363 3.94 -1.69 17.72
C LYS A 363 2.75 -1.71 16.76
N SER A 364 1.58 -2.01 17.29
CA SER A 364 0.32 -1.99 16.54
C SER A 364 -0.76 -1.26 17.32
N THR A 365 -1.74 -0.72 16.60
CA THR A 365 -2.91 -0.09 17.23
C THR A 365 -3.85 -1.15 17.78
N ASN A 366 -4.15 -2.18 16.98
CA ASN A 366 -4.83 -3.38 17.44
C ASN A 366 -3.83 -4.54 17.55
N SER A 367 -3.95 -5.35 18.59
CA SER A 367 -3.14 -6.54 18.81
C SER A 367 -3.17 -7.52 17.63
N ILE A 368 -4.32 -7.67 16.94
CA ILE A 368 -4.47 -8.55 15.77
C ILE A 368 -3.71 -8.05 14.53
N ASP A 369 -3.38 -6.77 14.46
CA ASP A 369 -2.70 -6.18 13.30
C ASP A 369 -1.31 -6.80 13.10
N LYS A 370 -0.66 -7.24 14.18
CA LYS A 370 0.60 -8.00 14.08
C LYS A 370 0.40 -9.30 13.32
N ILE A 371 -0.70 -10.01 13.56
CA ILE A 371 -1.02 -11.25 12.84
C ILE A 371 -1.34 -10.95 11.38
N ALA A 372 -2.18 -9.94 11.13
CA ALA A 372 -2.54 -9.55 9.78
C ALA A 372 -1.30 -9.14 8.97
N GLY A 373 -0.38 -8.37 9.58
CA GLY A 373 0.91 -7.97 9.00
C GLY A 373 1.86 -9.11 8.67
N LEU A 374 1.67 -10.30 9.24
CA LEU A 374 2.44 -11.51 8.92
C LEU A 374 1.86 -12.30 7.73
N SER A 375 0.58 -12.10 7.40
CA SER A 375 -0.16 -12.99 6.49
C SER A 375 0.53 -13.14 5.14
N PHE A 376 0.99 -12.04 4.55
CA PHE A 376 1.68 -12.03 3.26
C PHE A 376 3.13 -12.55 3.37
N LEU A 377 3.81 -12.27 4.49
CA LEU A 377 5.20 -12.67 4.77
C LEU A 377 5.35 -14.19 4.98
N CYS A 378 4.26 -14.87 5.33
CA CYS A 378 4.22 -16.30 5.55
C CYS A 378 4.04 -17.15 4.26
N TRP A 379 3.96 -16.51 3.09
CA TRP A 379 3.89 -17.17 1.76
C TRP A 379 2.81 -18.24 1.61
N SER A 380 1.67 -18.00 2.25
CA SER A 380 0.54 -18.91 2.22
C SER A 380 -0.19 -18.84 0.88
N GLU A 381 -0.66 -19.99 0.35
CA GLU A 381 -1.55 -20.02 -0.83
C GLU A 381 -2.95 -19.43 -0.52
N LYS A 382 -3.27 -19.29 0.76
CA LYS A 382 -4.50 -18.67 1.28
C LYS A 382 -4.14 -17.82 2.49
N ILE A 383 -4.85 -16.73 2.75
CA ILE A 383 -4.62 -15.91 3.95
C ILE A 383 -5.90 -15.81 4.78
N PRO A 384 -5.84 -15.65 6.12
CA PRO A 384 -7.04 -15.48 6.93
C PRO A 384 -7.76 -14.17 6.57
N ALA A 385 -9.09 -14.19 6.59
CA ALA A 385 -9.87 -12.96 6.56
C ALA A 385 -9.66 -12.14 7.84
N TYR A 386 -9.75 -10.82 7.74
CA TYR A 386 -9.57 -9.92 8.88
C TYR A 386 -10.89 -9.69 9.62
N TYR A 387 -10.87 -9.86 10.94
CA TYR A 387 -12.00 -9.57 11.81
C TYR A 387 -11.52 -8.76 13.01
N GLU A 388 -11.93 -7.50 13.12
CA GLU A 388 -11.43 -6.56 14.16
C GLU A 388 -11.60 -7.07 15.59
N ASN A 389 -12.67 -7.83 15.83
CA ASN A 389 -13.09 -8.29 17.15
C ASN A 389 -12.70 -9.75 17.44
N GLN A 390 -11.93 -10.41 16.56
CA GLN A 390 -11.46 -11.78 16.82
C GLN A 390 -10.38 -11.79 17.91
N SER A 391 -10.28 -12.90 18.65
CA SER A 391 -9.18 -13.04 19.60
C SER A 391 -7.85 -13.18 18.86
N VAL A 392 -6.77 -12.70 19.49
CA VAL A 392 -5.43 -12.76 18.89
C VAL A 392 -4.97 -14.21 18.67
N GLU A 393 -5.33 -15.11 19.58
CA GLU A 393 -4.98 -16.54 19.45
C GLU A 393 -5.77 -17.22 18.32
N ASP A 394 -7.04 -16.85 18.11
CA ASP A 394 -7.82 -17.35 16.97
C ASP A 394 -7.24 -16.84 15.65
N ALA A 395 -6.84 -15.57 15.59
CA ALA A 395 -6.18 -14.98 14.43
C ALA A 395 -4.87 -15.70 14.11
N TRP A 396 -4.01 -15.90 15.12
CA TRP A 396 -2.75 -16.64 15.01
C TRP A 396 -2.99 -18.07 14.54
N THR A 397 -4.00 -18.73 15.11
CA THR A 397 -4.41 -20.07 14.70
C THR A 397 -4.85 -20.14 13.26
N ALA A 398 -5.68 -19.19 12.83
CA ALA A 398 -6.11 -19.11 11.43
C ALA A 398 -4.91 -18.93 10.49
N LEU A 399 -3.95 -18.08 10.85
CA LEU A 399 -2.72 -17.87 10.08
C LEU A 399 -1.87 -19.13 10.00
N VAL A 400 -1.56 -19.77 11.13
CA VAL A 400 -0.74 -20.99 11.15
C VAL A 400 -1.39 -22.11 10.33
N ASN A 401 -2.71 -22.22 10.34
CA ASN A 401 -3.42 -23.25 9.57
C ASN A 401 -3.25 -23.10 8.04
N VAL A 402 -3.09 -21.87 7.55
CA VAL A 402 -2.92 -21.59 6.11
C VAL A 402 -1.46 -21.33 5.72
N MET A 403 -0.59 -21.11 6.69
CA MET A 403 0.84 -20.88 6.53
C MET A 403 1.52 -21.93 5.64
N ALA A 404 2.47 -21.47 4.80
CA ALA A 404 3.26 -22.34 3.94
C ALA A 404 3.85 -23.53 4.71
N MET A 405 3.93 -24.69 4.06
CA MET A 405 4.39 -25.95 4.68
C MET A 405 5.81 -25.83 5.25
N GLU A 406 6.67 -25.08 4.57
CA GLU A 406 8.03 -24.78 5.01
C GLU A 406 7.99 -24.00 6.32
N LYS A 407 7.21 -22.92 6.38
CA LYS A 407 7.10 -22.02 7.54
C LYS A 407 6.49 -22.73 8.76
N ARG A 408 5.48 -23.57 8.55
CA ARG A 408 4.95 -24.46 9.61
C ARG A 408 5.99 -25.46 10.09
N GLY A 409 6.80 -26.01 9.18
CA GLY A 409 7.93 -26.85 9.53
C GLY A 409 8.93 -26.11 10.43
N GLU A 410 9.23 -24.84 10.16
CA GLU A 410 10.09 -24.03 11.02
C GLU A 410 9.53 -23.96 12.45
N LEU A 411 8.22 -23.70 12.63
CA LEU A 411 7.58 -23.77 13.96
C LEU A 411 7.74 -25.15 14.61
N PHE A 412 7.38 -26.21 13.90
CA PHE A 412 7.37 -27.58 14.42
C PHE A 412 8.76 -28.07 14.86
N PHE A 413 9.79 -27.78 14.05
CA PHE A 413 11.12 -28.33 14.28
C PHE A 413 12.03 -27.45 15.14
N TRP A 414 11.81 -26.13 15.15
CA TRP A 414 12.77 -25.19 15.74
C TRP A 414 12.21 -24.36 16.88
N TYR A 415 10.90 -24.33 17.09
CA TYR A 415 10.38 -23.74 18.32
C TYR A 415 10.73 -24.68 19.49
N PRO A 416 11.37 -24.17 20.56
CA PRO A 416 12.01 -25.04 21.55
C PRO A 416 11.06 -25.61 22.61
N GLU A 417 9.88 -25.00 22.78
CA GLU A 417 8.91 -25.38 23.81
C GLU A 417 7.64 -25.98 23.20
N PRO A 418 6.96 -26.92 23.88
CA PRO A 418 5.64 -27.35 23.43
C PRO A 418 4.63 -26.20 23.51
N GLY A 419 3.63 -26.23 22.62
CA GLY A 419 2.50 -25.32 22.67
C GLY A 419 1.73 -25.39 23.99
N ASN A 420 1.33 -24.22 24.50
CA ASN A 420 0.55 -24.11 25.73
C ASN A 420 -0.94 -24.41 25.54
N SER A 421 -1.42 -24.52 24.29
CA SER A 421 -2.79 -24.93 23.97
C SER A 421 -2.96 -26.45 23.94
N ASP A 422 -4.14 -26.93 23.55
CA ASP A 422 -4.40 -28.35 23.26
C ASP A 422 -3.51 -28.88 22.11
N VAL A 423 -3.10 -28.00 21.21
CA VAL A 423 -2.22 -28.33 20.08
C VAL A 423 -0.77 -28.09 20.48
N LYS A 424 -0.06 -29.17 20.86
CA LYS A 424 1.31 -29.11 21.42
C LYS A 424 2.43 -28.81 20.43
N TRP A 425 2.22 -29.01 19.14
CA TRP A 425 3.29 -28.85 18.15
C TRP A 425 3.52 -27.40 17.72
N ARG A 426 2.53 -26.52 17.92
CA ARG A 426 2.63 -25.10 17.54
C ARG A 426 2.59 -24.22 18.80
N PRO A 427 3.45 -23.21 18.89
CA PRO A 427 3.36 -22.23 19.97
C PRO A 427 2.08 -21.40 19.88
N THR A 428 1.58 -20.96 21.04
CA THR A 428 0.57 -19.90 21.11
C THR A 428 1.17 -18.57 20.66
N TRP A 429 0.32 -17.58 20.35
CA TRP A 429 0.79 -16.25 20.05
C TRP A 429 1.56 -15.63 21.22
N ASP A 430 1.08 -15.83 22.44
CA ASP A 430 1.74 -15.36 23.66
C ASP A 430 3.16 -15.96 23.81
N GLN A 431 3.31 -17.25 23.55
CA GLN A 431 4.61 -17.93 23.49
C GLN A 431 5.53 -17.35 22.42
N ILE A 432 5.00 -17.04 21.23
CA ILE A 432 5.77 -16.35 20.19
C ILE A 432 6.19 -14.97 20.66
N MET A 433 5.34 -14.22 21.36
CA MET A 433 5.63 -12.84 21.74
C MET A 433 6.54 -12.69 22.95
N THR A 434 6.62 -13.69 23.81
CA THR A 434 7.42 -13.67 25.05
C THR A 434 8.79 -14.35 24.91
N TYR A 435 8.98 -15.20 23.90
CA TYR A 435 10.22 -15.97 23.77
C TYR A 435 11.35 -15.16 23.09
N PHE A 436 12.38 -14.81 23.87
CA PHE A 436 13.47 -13.90 23.48
C PHE A 436 14.60 -14.54 22.63
N HIS A 437 14.62 -15.88 22.50
CA HIS A 437 15.74 -16.60 21.88
C HIS A 437 15.29 -17.51 20.75
N LEU A 438 14.62 -16.94 19.73
CA LEU A 438 14.34 -17.65 18.48
C LEU A 438 15.66 -17.91 17.72
N GLN A 439 16.50 -18.82 18.21
CA GLN A 439 17.78 -19.20 17.63
C GLN A 439 17.62 -20.23 16.52
N MET A 440 18.50 -20.12 15.53
CA MET A 440 18.40 -20.78 14.23
C MET A 440 18.79 -22.26 14.25
N SER A 441 18.16 -23.03 13.36
CA SER A 441 18.81 -24.15 12.66
C SER A 441 18.71 -23.93 11.13
N GLN A 442 19.64 -24.48 10.35
CA GLN A 442 19.71 -24.30 8.89
C GLN A 442 19.05 -25.44 8.08
N MET A 443 18.34 -26.37 8.73
CA MET A 443 17.75 -27.51 8.02
C MET A 443 16.55 -27.14 7.13
N ARG A 444 16.35 -27.84 6.02
CA ARG A 444 15.09 -27.75 5.28
C ARG A 444 14.10 -28.72 5.91
N CYS A 445 12.99 -28.19 6.42
CA CYS A 445 11.93 -28.98 7.03
C CYS A 445 10.65 -28.81 6.22
N LEU A 446 10.23 -29.87 5.51
CA LEU A 446 8.97 -29.89 4.75
C LEU A 446 7.89 -30.54 5.61
N PHE A 447 6.99 -29.77 6.21
CA PHE A 447 5.89 -30.33 7.03
C PHE A 447 4.62 -30.49 6.19
N GLY A 448 4.14 -31.73 6.04
CA GLY A 448 2.95 -32.05 5.24
C GLY A 448 1.67 -31.61 5.95
N GLY A 449 0.72 -31.05 5.20
CA GLY A 449 -0.44 -30.34 5.76
C GLY A 449 -1.44 -31.19 6.57
N MET A 450 -2.24 -30.53 7.41
CA MET A 450 -3.37 -31.09 8.17
C MET A 450 -4.32 -31.91 7.29
N LYS A 451 -4.42 -33.22 7.54
CA LYS A 451 -5.57 -34.03 7.12
C LYS A 451 -6.18 -34.60 8.40
N MET A 452 -7.46 -34.30 8.65
CA MET A 452 -8.24 -34.84 9.77
C MET A 452 -7.77 -34.48 11.20
N GLY A 453 -7.33 -33.24 11.44
CA GLY A 453 -6.96 -32.82 12.81
C GLY A 453 -5.78 -33.59 13.41
N CYS A 454 -4.99 -34.28 12.56
CA CYS A 454 -3.78 -34.98 12.93
C CYS A 454 -2.60 -34.38 12.17
N ASP A 455 -1.55 -34.05 12.90
CA ASP A 455 -0.33 -33.41 12.39
C ASP A 455 0.64 -34.48 11.89
N TRP A 456 1.07 -34.41 10.62
CA TRP A 456 1.99 -35.40 10.04
C TRP A 456 3.09 -34.73 9.24
N HIS A 457 4.30 -35.30 9.28
CA HIS A 457 5.46 -34.80 8.55
C HIS A 457 5.92 -35.83 7.52
N HIS A 458 6.26 -35.38 6.31
CA HIS A 458 6.94 -36.21 5.33
C HIS A 458 8.41 -35.80 5.22
N GLY A 459 9.28 -36.54 5.90
CA GLY A 459 10.72 -36.32 5.90
C GLY A 459 11.44 -37.28 6.86
N PRO A 460 12.75 -37.07 7.13
CA PRO A 460 13.53 -37.96 7.97
C PRO A 460 12.88 -38.14 9.34
N CYS A 461 12.64 -39.38 9.75
CA CYS A 461 12.19 -39.66 11.11
C CYS A 461 13.22 -39.15 12.13
N ILE A 462 12.77 -38.39 13.12
CA ILE A 462 13.57 -38.08 14.30
C ILE A 462 13.80 -39.40 15.04
N ARG A 463 14.94 -40.05 14.81
CA ARG A 463 15.28 -41.33 15.48
C ARG A 463 15.52 -41.17 16.98
N ARG A 464 15.98 -39.99 17.41
CA ARG A 464 16.17 -39.58 18.81
C ARG A 464 16.15 -38.04 18.87
N GLY A 465 15.36 -37.48 19.78
CA GLY A 465 15.39 -36.07 20.15
C GLY A 465 15.78 -35.94 21.62
N LEU A 466 16.75 -35.08 21.94
CA LEU A 466 17.05 -34.70 23.31
C LEU A 466 16.08 -33.56 23.68
N CYS A 467 14.97 -33.89 24.33
CA CYS A 467 14.13 -32.90 24.96
C CYS A 467 14.81 -32.51 26.28
N ARG A 468 15.24 -31.25 26.41
CA ARG A 468 15.57 -30.66 27.71
C ARG A 468 14.32 -29.88 28.13
N GLY A 469 13.64 -30.37 29.16
CA GLY A 469 12.58 -29.65 29.85
C GLY A 469 13.10 -28.95 31.09
#